data_AF-A0A9X8VDR3-F1
#
_entry.id   AF-A0A9X8VDR3-F1
#
_cell.length_a   1.000
_cell.length_b   1.000
_cell.length_c   1.000
_cell.angle_alpha   90.00
_cell.angle_beta   90.00
_cell.angle_gamma   90.00
#
_symmetry.space_group_name_H-M   'P 1'
#
loop_
_entity.id
_entity.type
_entity.pdbx_description
1 polymer ?
#
loop_
_entity_poly.entity_id
_entity_poly.type
_entity_poly.pdbx_seq_one_letter_code
_entity_poly.pdbx_strand_id
1 'polypeptide(L)' 'SLSALPDEDIDYADAPALGEETWQTAVQGRFYKPMKVSKTIRIDADVLAWLQRPGKGYQKRLNAVLREAMLKEHEHEE' A
#
# COMPACT_ATOMS: atom_id res chain seq x y z
N SER A 1 15.39 -33.18 2.39
CA SER A 1 14.61 -31.94 2.16
C SER A 1 15.57 -30.90 1.60
N LEU A 2 15.12 -30.03 0.68
CA LEU A 2 15.96 -28.97 0.10
C LEU A 2 16.63 -28.08 1.17
N SER A 3 15.95 -27.92 2.31
CA SER A 3 16.46 -27.20 3.50
C SER A 3 17.68 -27.83 4.20
N ALA A 4 18.11 -29.02 3.79
CA ALA A 4 19.24 -29.74 4.39
C ALA A 4 20.44 -29.86 3.42
N LEU A 5 20.31 -29.36 2.20
CA LEU A 5 21.41 -29.26 1.24
C LEU A 5 22.19 -27.97 1.51
N PRO A 6 23.52 -27.96 1.31
CA PRO A 6 24.28 -26.73 1.30
C PRO A 6 23.90 -25.89 0.06
N ASP A 7 23.93 -24.57 0.19
CA ASP A 7 23.49 -23.64 -0.86
C ASP A 7 24.22 -23.83 -2.20
N GLU A 8 25.46 -24.34 -2.16
CA GLU A 8 26.29 -24.62 -3.34
C GLU A 8 25.76 -25.78 -4.21
N ASP A 9 24.99 -26.69 -3.61
CA ASP A 9 24.39 -27.85 -4.31
C ASP A 9 22.96 -27.55 -4.80
N ILE A 10 22.46 -26.32 -4.61
CA ILE A 10 21.14 -25.90 -5.11
C ILE A 10 21.26 -25.59 -6.60
N ASP A 11 20.53 -26.35 -7.41
CA ASP A 11 20.42 -26.10 -8.85
C ASP A 11 19.52 -24.89 -9.12
N TYR A 12 20.05 -23.90 -9.84
CA TYR A 12 19.36 -22.68 -10.28
C TYR A 12 19.10 -22.65 -11.80
N ALA A 13 19.29 -23.77 -12.51
CA ALA A 13 19.18 -23.82 -13.97
C ALA A 13 17.80 -23.40 -14.51
N ASP A 14 16.73 -23.62 -13.74
CA ASP A 14 15.36 -23.24 -14.07
C ASP A 14 14.99 -21.82 -13.61
N ALA A 15 15.71 -21.27 -12.63
CA ALA A 15 15.46 -19.98 -12.03
C ALA A 15 16.78 -19.23 -11.72
N PRO A 16 17.43 -18.62 -12.73
CA PRO A 16 18.67 -17.89 -12.52
C PRO A 16 18.47 -16.71 -11.55
N ALA A 17 19.50 -16.45 -10.74
CA ALA A 17 19.48 -15.35 -9.80
C ALA A 17 19.28 -14.00 -10.51
N LEU A 18 18.38 -13.17 -9.97
CA LEU A 18 18.15 -11.80 -10.45
C LEU A 18 19.36 -10.92 -10.10
N GLY A 19 19.95 -10.29 -11.11
CA GLY A 19 21.07 -9.35 -10.92
C GLY A 19 20.62 -8.03 -10.30
N GLU A 20 21.59 -7.22 -9.87
CA GLU A 20 21.34 -5.89 -9.29
C GLU A 20 20.53 -4.98 -10.24
N GLU A 21 20.78 -5.06 -11.55
CA GLU A 21 20.05 -4.30 -12.59
C GLU A 21 18.53 -4.53 -12.55
N THR A 22 18.10 -5.78 -12.31
CA THR A 22 16.69 -6.12 -12.19
C THR A 22 16.04 -5.55 -10.92
N TRP A 23 16.82 -5.34 -9.86
CA TRP A 23 16.33 -4.71 -8.64
C TRP A 23 16.20 -3.19 -8.78
N GLN A 24 17.09 -2.54 -9.56
CA GLN A 24 17.03 -1.09 -9.83
C GLN A 24 15.74 -0.67 -10.56
N THR A 25 15.14 -1.58 -11.35
CA THR A 25 13.90 -1.34 -12.09
C THR A 25 12.67 -1.99 -11.45
N ALA A 26 12.84 -2.61 -10.28
CA ALA A 26 11.76 -3.31 -9.60
C ALA A 26 10.68 -2.33 -9.11
N VAL A 27 9.42 -2.62 -9.40
CA VAL A 27 8.28 -1.83 -8.93
C VAL A 27 7.83 -2.36 -7.57
N GLN A 28 8.22 -1.67 -6.50
CA GLN A 28 7.73 -1.98 -5.17
C GLN A 28 6.22 -1.71 -5.06
N GLY A 29 5.48 -2.64 -4.46
CA GLY A 29 4.07 -2.41 -4.12
C GLY A 29 3.09 -2.45 -5.30
N ARG A 30 3.48 -2.96 -6.48
CA ARG A 30 2.58 -3.07 -7.67
C ARG A 30 1.23 -3.72 -7.37
N PHE A 31 1.19 -4.66 -6.43
CA PHE A 31 -0.02 -5.39 -6.04
C PHE A 31 -0.59 -4.96 -4.69
N TYR A 32 0.00 -3.95 -4.03
CA TYR A 32 -0.51 -3.47 -2.76
C TYR A 32 -1.89 -2.85 -2.95
N LYS A 33 -2.89 -3.45 -2.28
CA LYS A 33 -4.25 -2.93 -2.21
C LYS A 33 -4.55 -2.62 -0.75
N PRO A 34 -4.79 -1.35 -0.40
CA PRO A 34 -5.19 -1.00 0.95
C PRO A 34 -6.45 -1.77 1.34
N MET A 35 -6.34 -2.58 2.40
CA MET A 35 -7.50 -3.28 2.96
C MET A 35 -8.41 -2.26 3.63
N LYS A 36 -9.61 -2.07 3.08
CA LYS A 36 -10.60 -1.18 3.69
C LYS A 36 -11.29 -1.92 4.81
N VAL A 37 -11.22 -1.36 6.01
CA VAL A 37 -11.93 -1.87 7.17
C VAL A 37 -13.17 -1.02 7.39
N SER A 38 -14.34 -1.66 7.50
CA SER A 38 -15.58 -0.96 7.86
C SER A 38 -15.58 -0.65 9.36
N LYS A 39 -15.69 0.63 9.70
CA LYS A 39 -15.82 1.12 11.07
C LYS A 39 -16.95 2.14 11.13
N THR A 40 -17.71 2.11 12.22
CA THR A 40 -18.74 3.12 12.47
C THR A 40 -18.10 4.29 13.21
N ILE A 41 -18.08 5.46 12.58
CA ILE A 41 -17.57 6.72 13.15
C ILE A 41 -18.67 7.78 13.11
N ARG A 42 -18.58 8.77 13.99
CA ARG A 42 -19.42 9.98 13.91
C ARG A 42 -18.63 11.07 13.17
N ILE A 43 -19.31 11.77 12.27
CA ILE A 43 -18.76 12.87 11.48
C ILE A 43 -19.73 14.04 11.65
N ASP A 44 -19.19 15.23 11.82
CA ASP A 44 -20.00 16.44 11.92
C ASP A 44 -20.82 16.67 10.64
N ALA A 45 -22.02 17.24 10.81
CA ALA A 45 -23.00 17.35 9.73
C ALA A 45 -22.53 18.27 8.59
N ASP A 46 -21.80 19.34 8.94
CA ASP A 46 -21.20 20.29 8.00
C ASP A 46 -20.06 19.68 7.19
N VAL A 47 -19.20 18.89 7.83
CA VAL A 47 -18.12 18.13 7.18
C VAL A 47 -18.71 17.10 6.22
N LEU A 48 -19.77 16.40 6.63
CA LEU A 48 -20.47 15.47 5.74
C LEU A 48 -21.10 16.18 4.55
N ALA A 49 -21.76 17.32 4.77
CA ALA A 49 -22.34 18.13 3.70
C ALA A 49 -21.28 18.61 2.72
N TRP A 50 -20.14 19.10 3.20
CA TRP A 50 -19.00 19.49 2.38
C TRP A 50 -18.47 18.32 1.52
N LEU A 51 -18.27 17.14 2.12
CA LEU A 51 -17.83 15.94 1.40
C LEU A 51 -18.83 15.48 0.33
N GLN A 52 -20.13 15.76 0.51
CA GLN A 52 -21.20 15.39 -0.42
C GLN A 52 -21.44 16.41 -1.53
N ARG A 53 -20.94 17.65 -1.43
CA ARG A 53 -21.10 18.71 -2.45
C ARG A 53 -20.85 18.25 -3.90
N PRO A 54 -19.80 17.46 -4.21
CA PRO A 54 -19.54 17.03 -5.60
C PRO A 54 -20.45 15.90 -6.09
N GLY A 55 -21.42 15.46 -5.29
CA GLY A 55 -22.31 14.34 -5.59
C GLY A 55 -21.79 13.01 -5.04
N LYS A 56 -22.01 11.92 -5.80
CA LYS A 56 -21.69 10.55 -5.36
C LYS A 56 -20.19 10.38 -5.02
N GLY A 57 -19.88 9.42 -4.14
CA GLY A 57 -18.49 9.04 -3.84
C GLY A 57 -17.85 9.72 -2.62
N TYR A 58 -18.63 10.30 -1.71
CA TYR A 58 -18.10 10.97 -0.52
C TYR A 58 -17.22 10.04 0.35
N GLN A 59 -17.55 8.74 0.44
CA GLN A 59 -16.72 7.75 1.16
C GLN A 59 -15.31 7.61 0.57
N LYS A 60 -15.17 7.69 -0.76
CA LYS A 60 -13.86 7.65 -1.43
C LYS A 60 -13.07 8.93 -1.14
N ARG A 61 -13.75 10.09 -1.12
CA ARG A 61 -13.15 11.38 -0.77
C ARG A 61 -12.72 11.42 0.69
N LEU A 62 -13.56 10.96 1.61
CA LEU A 62 -13.24 10.83 3.02
C LEU A 62 -11.95 10.02 3.22
N ASN A 63 -11.86 8.85 2.60
CA ASN A 63 -10.66 8.01 2.70
C ASN A 63 -9.42 8.64 2.04
N ALA A 64 -9.57 9.49 1.03
CA ALA A 64 -8.46 10.22 0.43
C ALA A 64 -7.93 11.31 1.37
N VAL A 65 -8.83 12.09 1.98
CA VAL A 65 -8.48 13.13 2.96
C VAL A 65 -7.76 12.53 4.16
N LEU A 66 -8.28 11.43 4.72
CA LEU A 66 -7.64 10.74 5.84
C LEU A 66 -6.24 10.22 5.50
N ARG A 67 -6.05 9.70 4.28
CA ARG A 67 -4.73 9.25 3.82
C ARG A 67 -3.74 10.41 3.68
N GLU A 68 -4.20 11.53 3.12
CA GLU A 68 -3.36 12.72 2.98
C GLU A 68 -2.92 13.27 4.34
N ALA A 69 -3.84 13.34 5.30
CA ALA A 69 -3.52 13.76 6.67
C ALA A 69 -2.50 12.83 7.33
N MET A 70 -2.70 11.51 7.21
CA MET A 70 -1.76 10.50 7.73
C MET A 70 -0.36 10.63 7.13
N LEU A 71 -0.24 10.82 5.81
CA LEU A 71 1.06 10.98 5.15
C LEU A 71 1.76 12.28 5.57
N LYS A 72 1.02 13.38 5.67
CA LYS A 72 1.56 14.66 6.15
C LYS A 72 2.09 14.61 7.58
N GLU A 73 1.45 13.82 8.44
CA GLU A 73 1.91 13.60 9.82
C GLU A 73 3.22 12.80 9.84
N HIS A 74 3.31 11.73 9.04
CA HIS A 74 4.55 10.96 8.90
C HIS A 74 5.72 11.76 8.32
N GLU A 75 5.47 12.67 7.37
CA GLU A 75 6.51 13.57 6.81
C GLU A 75 7.05 14.58 7.84
N HIS A 76 6.30 14.85 8.92
CA HIS A 76 6.69 15.82 9.95
C HIS A 76 7.49 15.20 11.10
N GLU A 77 7.50 13.87 11.22
CA GLU A 77 8.22 13.11 12.24
C GLU A 77 9.62 12.65 11.78
N GLU A 78 9.92 12.74 10.48
CA GLU A 78 11.22 12.44 9.85
C GLU A 78 12.07 13.71 9.67
#